data_AF-A0A098GH28-F1
#
_entry.id   AF-A0A098GH28-F1
#
_cell.length_a   1.000
_cell.length_b   1.000
_cell.length_c   1.000
_cell.angle_alpha   90.00
_cell.angle_beta   90.00
_cell.angle_gamma   90.00
#
_symmetry.space_group_name_H-M   'P 1'
#
loop_
_entity.id
_entity.type
_entity.pdbx_description
1 polymer ?
#
loop_
_entity_poly.entity_id
_entity_poly.type
_entity_poly.pdbx_seq_one_letter_code
_entity_poly.pdbx_strand_id
1 'polypeptide(L)'
;MKVETSSRLFKILTICIGIIVLLVLLINFVVNLVANRLVQSMLSKPTNSNATNLYFILDVRAFPYPKITVNDLNYKYQGKTALSVNKAFLDFSLIDLFKKKLHIYSIHVDKIFLNLPNFPKADEKHQNENMTIPSQEKNPANQSPIKGTNLRVDVIDLKDLNIIYSSKAAPIHIGTIKIDQLSSDNRQFQIAVNSAYKDQLMQGSATLRFEKGLFDFAGKLTIANNQIVVNSQYKQQNLNGQIKGAFNNPKALESIVGISAQKLPAQFEAILQGNSQQLTIAPIQVQYTTGVVQADFNLNTGRPIQGNIIIPEQLLEQLAAGEPSKNCLLPFIATEIIKGINMNLQMIIVPANTNQSAKKSLIQINPAGINLENGVLPANLQQDFLSCFNYQLQEDITNYGTIGW
;
A
#
# COMPACT_ATOMS: atom_id res chain seq x y z
N MET A 1 41.44 -11.99 -65.82
CA MET A 1 40.13 -12.43 -65.28
C MET A 1 40.36 -13.25 -64.02
N LYS A 2 40.09 -12.69 -62.84
CA LYS A 2 40.05 -13.40 -61.55
C LYS A 2 38.89 -12.83 -60.73
N VAL A 3 37.67 -13.24 -61.06
CA VAL A 3 36.44 -12.91 -60.31
C VAL A 3 35.51 -14.12 -60.33
N GLU A 4 35.95 -15.27 -59.81
CA GLU A 4 35.06 -16.44 -59.64
C GLU A 4 35.16 -17.11 -58.27
N THR A 5 36.22 -16.89 -57.50
CA THR A 5 36.41 -17.48 -56.18
C THR A 5 35.65 -16.76 -55.05
N SER A 6 35.38 -15.45 -55.20
CA SER A 6 34.61 -14.67 -54.20
C SER A 6 33.12 -15.08 -54.14
N SER A 7 32.52 -15.45 -55.27
CA SER A 7 31.11 -15.84 -55.38
C SER A 7 30.78 -17.14 -54.65
N ARG A 8 31.69 -18.13 -54.67
CA ARG A 8 31.48 -19.43 -53.99
C ARG A 8 31.56 -19.31 -52.47
N LEU A 9 32.55 -18.58 -51.95
CA LEU A 9 32.68 -18.32 -50.52
C LEU A 9 31.47 -17.56 -49.97
N PHE A 10 30.97 -16.55 -50.70
CA PHE A 10 29.79 -15.81 -50.31
C PHE A 10 28.51 -16.67 -50.30
N LYS A 11 28.34 -17.56 -51.28
CA LYS A 11 27.23 -18.53 -51.32
C LYS A 11 27.29 -19.52 -50.15
N ILE A 12 28.47 -20.07 -49.85
CA ILE A 12 28.67 -20.99 -48.71
C ILE A 12 28.36 -20.27 -47.39
N LEU A 13 28.88 -19.05 -47.21
CA LEU A 13 28.61 -18.25 -46.01
C LEU A 13 27.11 -17.97 -45.85
N THR A 14 26.42 -17.61 -46.94
CA THR A 14 24.97 -17.35 -46.91
C THR A 14 24.16 -18.61 -46.58
N ILE A 15 24.55 -19.77 -47.10
CA ILE A 15 23.94 -21.06 -46.78
C ILE A 15 24.19 -21.42 -45.31
N CYS A 16 25.41 -21.23 -44.80
CA CYS A 16 25.74 -21.46 -43.39
C CYS A 16 24.93 -20.53 -42.47
N ILE A 17 24.82 -19.25 -42.79
CA ILE A 17 23.98 -18.30 -42.05
C ILE A 17 22.51 -18.73 -42.11
N GLY A 18 22.01 -19.14 -43.28
CA GLY A 18 20.64 -19.64 -43.45
C GLY A 18 20.35 -20.88 -42.59
N ILE A 19 21.30 -21.82 -42.54
CA ILE A 19 21.23 -23.02 -41.69
C ILE A 19 21.24 -22.65 -40.21
N ILE A 20 22.10 -21.71 -39.80
CA ILE A 20 22.16 -21.23 -38.41
C ILE A 20 20.83 -20.55 -38.02
N VAL A 21 20.27 -19.69 -38.88
CA VAL A 21 18.98 -19.04 -38.63
C VAL A 21 17.86 -20.07 -38.52
N LEU A 22 17.84 -21.07 -39.41
CA LEU A 22 16.84 -22.13 -39.38
C LEU A 22 16.98 -23.01 -38.13
N LEU A 23 18.19 -23.35 -37.71
CA LEU A 23 18.47 -24.04 -36.44
C LEU A 23 18.00 -23.24 -35.23
N VAL A 24 18.27 -21.93 -35.19
CA VAL A 24 17.81 -21.05 -34.12
C VAL A 24 16.28 -21.01 -34.06
N LEU A 25 15.59 -20.93 -35.21
CA LEU A 25 14.13 -20.98 -35.28
C LEU A 25 13.57 -22.33 -34.82
N LEU A 26 14.21 -23.43 -35.19
CA LEU A 26 13.78 -24.79 -34.85
C LEU A 26 13.99 -25.08 -33.36
N ILE A 27 15.14 -24.66 -32.80
CA ILE A 27 15.41 -24.70 -31.36
C ILE A 27 14.39 -23.84 -30.61
N ASN A 28 14.06 -22.64 -31.09
CA ASN A 28 13.04 -21.78 -30.49
C ASN A 28 11.67 -22.47 -30.49
N PHE A 29 11.26 -23.08 -31.61
CA PHE A 29 10.01 -23.82 -31.71
C PHE A 29 9.96 -24.98 -30.71
N VAL A 30 11.02 -25.79 -30.64
CA VAL A 30 11.10 -26.93 -29.73
C VAL A 30 11.11 -26.50 -28.26
N VAL A 31 11.86 -25.45 -27.91
CA VAL A 31 11.94 -24.96 -26.52
C VAL A 31 10.60 -24.40 -26.06
N ASN A 32 9.92 -23.61 -26.89
CA ASN A 32 8.58 -23.08 -26.57
C ASN A 32 7.56 -24.23 -26.44
N LEU A 33 7.61 -25.22 -27.33
CA LEU A 33 6.74 -26.40 -27.29
C LEU A 33 6.93 -27.21 -26.00
N VAL A 34 8.18 -27.47 -25.61
CA VAL A 34 8.52 -28.23 -24.39
C VAL A 34 8.12 -27.46 -23.15
N ALA A 35 8.42 -26.15 -23.07
CA ALA A 35 8.05 -25.30 -21.95
C ALA A 35 6.52 -25.25 -21.75
N ASN A 36 5.76 -25.05 -22.83
CA ASN A 36 4.30 -25.02 -22.75
C ASN A 36 3.70 -26.39 -22.40
N ARG A 37 4.29 -27.51 -22.86
CA ARG A 37 3.86 -28.87 -22.45
C ARG A 37 4.14 -29.17 -20.97
N LEU A 38 5.31 -28.78 -20.46
CA LEU A 38 5.65 -28.95 -19.04
C LEU A 38 4.65 -28.21 -18.15
N VAL A 39 4.22 -27.03 -18.55
CA VAL A 39 3.28 -26.24 -17.76
C VAL A 39 1.86 -26.80 -17.82
N GLN A 40 1.40 -27.25 -18.99
CA GLN A 40 0.11 -27.94 -19.10
C GLN A 40 0.02 -29.19 -18.24
N SER A 41 1.14 -29.87 -17.98
CA SER A 41 1.19 -31.02 -17.07
C SER A 41 1.07 -30.68 -15.58
N MET A 42 1.32 -29.41 -15.20
CA MET A 42 1.17 -28.92 -13.82
C MET A 42 -0.20 -28.30 -13.53
N LEU A 43 -1.05 -28.13 -14.56
CA LEU A 43 -2.42 -27.65 -14.41
C LEU A 43 -3.35 -28.83 -14.12
N SER A 44 -3.54 -29.14 -12.83
CA SER A 44 -4.59 -30.07 -12.40
C SER A 44 -5.96 -29.43 -12.64
N LYS A 45 -6.75 -29.93 -13.60
CA LYS A 45 -8.18 -29.60 -13.67
C LYS A 45 -8.83 -30.01 -12.34
N PRO A 46 -9.52 -29.11 -11.61
CA PRO A 46 -10.10 -29.46 -10.32
C PRO A 46 -11.29 -30.40 -10.52
N THR A 47 -11.31 -31.47 -9.74
CA THR A 47 -12.36 -32.50 -9.70
C THR A 47 -13.60 -32.05 -8.91
N ASN A 48 -13.59 -30.84 -8.31
CA ASN A 48 -14.63 -30.39 -7.40
C ASN A 48 -14.88 -28.87 -7.52
N SER A 49 -16.12 -28.46 -7.79
CA SER A 49 -16.50 -27.05 -8.07
C SER A 49 -16.55 -26.15 -6.83
N ASN A 50 -16.53 -26.72 -5.62
CA ASN A 50 -16.58 -25.99 -4.35
C ASN A 50 -15.20 -25.73 -3.73
N ALA A 51 -14.11 -26.19 -4.37
CA ALA A 51 -12.75 -25.99 -3.89
C ALA A 51 -12.17 -24.65 -4.39
N THR A 52 -11.18 -24.14 -3.65
CA THR A 52 -10.31 -23.06 -4.08
C THR A 52 -9.76 -23.35 -5.46
N ASN A 53 -10.10 -22.53 -6.45
CA ASN A 53 -9.76 -22.76 -7.85
C ASN A 53 -8.84 -21.65 -8.33
N LEU A 54 -7.57 -22.00 -8.59
CA LEU A 54 -6.61 -21.17 -9.33
C LEU A 54 -6.61 -21.64 -10.79
N TYR A 55 -6.97 -20.74 -11.69
CA TYR A 55 -6.92 -20.96 -13.14
C TYR A 55 -6.02 -19.90 -13.77
N PHE A 56 -5.20 -20.29 -14.74
CA PHE A 56 -4.43 -19.38 -15.58
C PHE A 56 -3.95 -20.09 -16.83
N ILE A 57 -3.61 -19.32 -17.87
CA ILE A 57 -2.99 -19.80 -19.10
C ILE A 57 -1.54 -19.33 -19.10
N LEU A 58 -0.58 -20.25 -19.09
CA LEU A 58 0.83 -19.89 -19.24
C LEU A 58 1.29 -20.02 -20.69
N ASP A 59 2.07 -19.06 -21.15
CA ASP A 59 2.82 -19.09 -22.39
C ASP A 59 4.28 -18.73 -22.13
N VAL A 60 5.21 -19.51 -22.68
CA VAL A 60 6.64 -19.29 -22.54
C VAL A 60 7.26 -19.06 -23.91
N ARG A 61 7.99 -17.94 -24.03
CA ARG A 61 8.81 -17.61 -25.20
C ARG A 61 10.27 -17.58 -24.80
N ALA A 62 11.13 -18.34 -25.49
CA ALA A 62 12.56 -18.39 -25.20
C ALA A 62 13.39 -17.38 -26.03
N PHE A 63 12.99 -17.07 -27.26
CA PHE A 63 13.74 -16.21 -28.19
C PHE A 63 12.82 -15.20 -28.91
N PRO A 64 13.29 -13.99 -29.28
CA PRO A 64 14.63 -13.41 -29.01
C PRO A 64 14.84 -12.97 -27.57
N TYR A 65 13.76 -12.71 -26.83
CA TYR A 65 13.79 -12.30 -25.43
C TYR A 65 13.01 -13.30 -24.60
N PRO A 66 13.63 -13.93 -23.59
CA PRO A 66 12.97 -14.91 -22.74
C PRO A 66 11.87 -14.24 -21.92
N LYS A 67 10.66 -14.75 -22.06
CA LYS A 67 9.44 -14.17 -21.50
C LYS A 67 8.48 -15.26 -21.06
N ILE A 68 7.96 -15.13 -19.85
CA ILE A 68 6.83 -15.93 -19.37
C ILE A 68 5.62 -15.01 -19.34
N THR A 69 4.51 -15.43 -19.93
CA THR A 69 3.24 -14.72 -19.91
C THR A 69 2.20 -15.58 -19.21
N VAL A 70 1.48 -15.00 -18.27
CA VAL A 70 0.29 -15.57 -17.63
C VAL A 70 -0.91 -14.77 -18.14
N ASN A 71 -1.87 -15.43 -18.77
CA ASN A 71 -3.13 -14.81 -19.17
C ASN A 71 -4.27 -15.39 -18.32
N ASP A 72 -5.32 -14.58 -18.13
CA ASP A 72 -6.58 -14.96 -17.49
C ASP A 72 -6.39 -15.65 -16.13
N LEU A 73 -5.45 -15.14 -15.32
CA LEU A 73 -5.28 -15.64 -13.97
C LEU A 73 -6.51 -15.28 -13.16
N ASN A 74 -7.17 -16.29 -12.62
CA ASN A 74 -8.36 -16.16 -11.80
C ASN A 74 -8.24 -17.08 -10.59
N TYR A 75 -8.29 -16.49 -9.41
CA TYR A 75 -8.30 -17.19 -8.14
C TYR A 75 -9.65 -16.97 -7.47
N LYS A 76 -10.38 -18.07 -7.28
CA LYS A 76 -11.65 -18.11 -6.57
C LYS A 76 -11.51 -18.83 -5.24
N TYR A 77 -12.10 -18.24 -4.21
CA TYR A 77 -12.26 -18.86 -2.90
C TYR A 77 -13.76 -18.97 -2.61
N GLN A 78 -14.23 -20.17 -2.23
CA GLN A 78 -15.64 -20.46 -1.96
C GLN A 78 -16.59 -19.97 -3.09
N GLY A 79 -16.20 -20.18 -4.35
CA GLY A 79 -16.98 -19.79 -5.53
C GLY A 79 -16.90 -18.29 -5.90
N LYS A 80 -16.34 -17.43 -5.05
CA LYS A 80 -16.21 -15.99 -5.30
C LYS A 80 -14.79 -15.64 -5.77
N THR A 81 -14.68 -14.72 -6.73
CA THR A 81 -13.39 -14.23 -7.22
C THR A 81 -12.70 -13.38 -6.15
N ALA A 82 -11.48 -13.77 -5.78
CA ALA A 82 -10.63 -13.05 -4.83
C ALA A 82 -9.49 -12.31 -5.55
N LEU A 83 -8.94 -12.89 -6.62
CA LEU A 83 -7.95 -12.24 -7.48
C LEU A 83 -8.25 -12.56 -8.94
N SER A 84 -8.17 -11.55 -9.80
CA SER A 84 -8.15 -11.74 -11.24
C SER A 84 -7.08 -10.84 -11.87
N VAL A 85 -6.36 -11.36 -12.85
CA VAL A 85 -5.35 -10.65 -13.62
C VAL A 85 -5.54 -11.05 -15.07
N ASN A 86 -5.83 -10.09 -15.94
CA ASN A 86 -6.02 -10.36 -17.37
C ASN A 86 -4.72 -10.86 -18.01
N LYS A 87 -3.61 -10.17 -17.71
CA LYS A 87 -2.31 -10.50 -18.28
C LYS A 87 -1.20 -10.11 -17.33
N ALA A 88 -0.30 -11.03 -17.05
CA ALA A 88 0.98 -10.75 -16.44
C ALA A 88 2.09 -11.27 -17.35
N PHE A 89 3.23 -10.61 -17.38
CA PHE A 89 4.41 -11.17 -17.99
C PHE A 89 5.68 -10.80 -17.26
N LEU A 90 6.68 -11.66 -17.42
CA LEU A 90 7.96 -11.58 -16.77
C LEU A 90 9.05 -11.77 -17.82
N ASP A 91 9.92 -10.78 -17.96
CA ASP A 91 11.08 -10.83 -18.85
C ASP A 91 12.33 -11.16 -18.01
N PHE A 92 13.09 -12.18 -18.41
CA PHE A 92 14.20 -12.71 -17.60
C PHE A 92 15.43 -13.09 -18.42
N SER A 93 16.56 -13.22 -17.73
CA SER A 93 17.84 -13.61 -18.33
C SER A 93 18.04 -15.12 -18.32
N LEU A 94 17.98 -15.76 -19.50
CA LEU A 94 18.36 -17.18 -19.64
C LEU A 94 19.83 -17.41 -19.27
N ILE A 95 20.74 -16.49 -19.63
CA ILE A 95 22.18 -16.60 -19.34
C ILE A 95 22.43 -16.62 -17.83
N ASP A 96 21.75 -15.76 -17.08
CA ASP A 96 21.87 -15.75 -15.62
C ASP A 96 21.27 -17.01 -15.02
N LEU A 97 20.16 -17.51 -15.58
CA LEU A 97 19.55 -18.78 -15.16
C LEU A 97 20.54 -19.95 -15.31
N PHE A 98 21.31 -20.02 -16.41
CA PHE A 98 22.40 -21.00 -16.58
C PHE A 98 23.51 -20.85 -15.53
N LYS A 99 23.76 -19.63 -15.05
CA LYS A 99 24.69 -19.33 -13.94
C LYS A 99 24.04 -19.53 -12.56
N LYS A 100 22.86 -20.16 -12.48
CA LYS A 100 22.07 -20.36 -11.25
C LYS A 100 21.69 -19.05 -10.54
N LYS A 101 21.53 -17.96 -11.29
CA LYS A 101 21.04 -16.66 -10.82
C LYS A 101 19.70 -16.36 -11.50
N LEU A 102 18.71 -15.88 -10.77
CA LEU A 102 17.44 -15.49 -11.37
C LEU A 102 17.38 -13.97 -11.47
N HIS A 103 17.62 -13.45 -12.67
CA HIS A 103 17.53 -12.03 -12.96
C HIS A 103 16.29 -11.74 -13.81
N ILE A 104 15.37 -10.96 -13.25
CA ILE A 104 14.13 -10.52 -13.86
C ILE A 104 14.28 -9.04 -14.20
N TYR A 105 14.21 -8.71 -15.49
CA TYR A 105 14.32 -7.33 -15.97
C TYR A 105 13.04 -6.55 -15.72
N SER A 106 11.89 -7.19 -15.97
CA SER A 106 10.60 -6.55 -15.81
C SER A 106 9.52 -7.56 -15.47
N ILE A 107 8.66 -7.18 -14.53
CA ILE A 107 7.36 -7.79 -14.28
C ILE A 107 6.31 -6.78 -14.69
N HIS A 108 5.41 -7.15 -15.57
CA HIS A 108 4.28 -6.33 -15.97
C HIS A 108 2.99 -7.05 -15.67
N VAL A 109 2.02 -6.36 -15.07
CA VAL A 109 0.71 -6.94 -14.71
C VAL A 109 -0.38 -5.96 -15.09
N ASP A 110 -1.37 -6.41 -15.84
CA ASP A 110 -2.43 -5.60 -16.43
C ASP A 110 -3.83 -6.07 -16.00
N LYS A 111 -4.73 -5.10 -15.79
CA LYS A 111 -6.12 -5.25 -15.33
C LYS A 111 -6.23 -6.18 -14.13
N ILE A 112 -5.73 -5.69 -13.01
CA ILE A 112 -5.73 -6.41 -11.75
C ILE A 112 -7.02 -6.13 -11.01
N PHE A 113 -7.68 -7.18 -10.52
CA PHE A 113 -8.82 -7.08 -9.63
C PHE A 113 -8.51 -7.86 -8.36
N LEU A 114 -8.59 -7.17 -7.23
CA LEU A 114 -8.33 -7.73 -5.91
C LEU A 114 -9.56 -7.52 -5.03
N ASN A 115 -10.15 -8.61 -4.54
CA ASN A 115 -11.28 -8.59 -3.61
C ASN A 115 -10.85 -9.16 -2.27
N LEU A 116 -10.35 -8.28 -1.40
CA LEU A 116 -9.78 -8.63 -0.10
C LEU A 116 -10.78 -9.40 0.79
N PRO A 117 -12.08 -9.01 0.89
CA PRO A 117 -13.07 -9.79 1.63
C PRO A 117 -13.25 -11.25 1.19
N ASN A 118 -12.90 -11.57 -0.05
CA ASN A 118 -13.02 -12.94 -0.58
C ASN A 118 -11.74 -13.77 -0.39
N PHE A 119 -10.68 -13.24 0.22
CA PHE A 119 -9.52 -14.08 0.57
C PHE A 119 -9.80 -14.93 1.82
N PRO A 120 -9.20 -16.13 1.93
CA PRO A 120 -9.29 -16.94 3.14
C PRO A 120 -8.78 -16.15 4.35
N LYS A 121 -9.53 -16.18 5.45
CA LYS A 121 -9.10 -15.59 6.71
C LYS A 121 -8.03 -16.47 7.35
N ALA A 122 -7.09 -15.87 8.07
CA ALA A 122 -5.98 -16.59 8.71
C ALA A 122 -6.46 -17.72 9.65
N ASP A 123 -7.62 -17.54 10.29
CA ASP A 123 -8.17 -18.47 11.28
C ASP A 123 -8.94 -19.66 10.68
N GLU A 124 -9.25 -19.65 9.37
CA GLU A 124 -10.05 -20.70 8.72
C GLU A 124 -9.25 -21.98 8.43
N LYS A 125 -7.92 -21.99 8.65
CA LYS A 125 -7.04 -23.13 8.32
C LYS A 125 -6.83 -24.18 9.43
N HIS A 126 -7.50 -24.08 10.57
CA HIS A 126 -7.26 -25.01 11.70
C HIS A 126 -8.44 -25.89 12.15
N GLN A 127 -9.56 -25.95 11.41
CA GLN A 127 -10.71 -26.77 11.83
C GLN A 127 -10.98 -28.03 11.02
N ASN A 128 -10.21 -28.32 9.96
CA ASN A 128 -10.39 -29.55 9.18
C ASN A 128 -9.07 -30.29 8.99
N GLU A 129 -8.53 -30.89 10.06
CA GLU A 129 -7.60 -32.02 9.98
C GLU A 129 -7.54 -32.76 11.33
N ASN A 130 -8.56 -33.59 11.60
CA ASN A 130 -8.42 -34.72 12.53
C ASN A 130 -7.59 -35.82 11.86
N MET A 131 -6.31 -35.52 11.57
CA MET A 131 -5.31 -36.53 11.22
C MET A 131 -4.31 -36.61 12.36
N THR A 132 -4.54 -37.59 13.24
CA THR A 132 -3.58 -38.04 14.25
C THR A 132 -2.36 -38.62 13.51
N ILE A 133 -1.35 -37.80 13.26
CA ILE A 133 -0.03 -38.27 12.83
C ILE A 133 0.79 -38.44 14.12
N PRO A 134 1.31 -39.65 14.43
CA PRO A 134 2.15 -39.84 15.60
C PRO A 134 3.43 -39.01 15.44
N SER A 135 3.67 -38.11 16.39
CA SER A 135 4.87 -37.30 16.46
C SER A 135 6.08 -38.19 16.69
N GLN A 136 6.86 -38.41 15.64
CA GLN A 136 8.21 -38.98 15.74
C GLN A 136 9.20 -37.82 15.75
N GLU A 137 9.57 -37.36 16.95
CA GLU A 137 10.79 -36.57 17.13
C GLU A 137 12.00 -37.42 16.73
N LYS A 138 12.63 -37.10 15.60
CA LYS A 138 14.04 -37.40 15.36
C LYS A 138 14.64 -36.40 14.38
N ASN A 139 15.36 -35.44 14.97
CA ASN A 139 16.37 -34.53 14.42
C ASN A 139 16.52 -34.48 12.88
N PRO A 140 16.20 -33.36 12.22
CA PRO A 140 16.75 -33.10 10.89
C PRO A 140 18.25 -32.82 11.03
N ALA A 141 19.05 -33.81 10.67
CA ALA A 141 20.48 -33.66 10.46
C ALA A 141 20.74 -32.54 9.44
N ASN A 142 21.53 -31.54 9.83
CA ASN A 142 22.32 -30.61 9.00
C ASN A 142 21.92 -30.54 7.51
N GLN A 143 20.75 -29.98 7.23
CA GLN A 143 20.54 -29.35 5.93
C GLN A 143 21.21 -27.99 6.00
N SER A 144 22.41 -27.91 5.43
CA SER A 144 23.05 -26.64 5.13
C SER A 144 22.02 -25.73 4.46
N PRO A 145 21.89 -24.44 4.87
CA PRO A 145 20.96 -23.54 4.22
C PRO A 145 21.26 -23.55 2.72
N ILE A 146 20.25 -23.92 1.92
CA ILE A 146 20.33 -23.83 0.46
C ILE A 146 20.84 -22.43 0.17
N LYS A 147 22.07 -22.33 -0.37
CA LYS A 147 22.67 -21.06 -0.78
C LYS A 147 21.62 -20.31 -1.60
N GLY A 148 21.11 -19.22 -1.03
CA GLY A 148 19.95 -18.51 -1.56
C GLY A 148 20.14 -18.22 -3.04
N THR A 149 19.15 -18.60 -3.85
CA THR A 149 19.06 -18.18 -5.24
C THR A 149 19.11 -16.65 -5.26
N ASN A 150 20.16 -16.08 -5.86
CA ASN A 150 20.27 -14.63 -6.00
C ASN A 150 19.18 -14.17 -6.98
N LEU A 151 18.03 -13.77 -6.43
CA LEU A 151 16.90 -13.17 -7.13
C LEU A 151 17.10 -11.66 -7.23
N ARG A 152 17.00 -11.11 -8.44
CA ARG A 152 17.01 -9.67 -8.71
C ARG A 152 15.84 -9.30 -9.61
N VAL A 153 15.14 -8.22 -9.29
CA VAL A 153 13.99 -7.70 -10.05
C VAL A 153 14.21 -6.21 -10.30
N ASP A 154 14.46 -5.83 -11.55
CA ASP A 154 14.77 -4.44 -11.88
C ASP A 154 13.51 -3.56 -11.92
N VAL A 155 12.42 -4.02 -12.53
CA VAL A 155 11.18 -3.22 -12.67
C VAL A 155 9.93 -4.05 -12.39
N ILE A 156 8.95 -3.46 -11.71
CA ILE A 156 7.57 -3.98 -11.58
C ILE A 156 6.60 -2.89 -12.04
N ASP A 157 5.75 -3.18 -13.02
CA ASP A 157 4.74 -2.27 -13.57
C ASP A 157 3.35 -2.91 -13.45
N LEU A 158 2.49 -2.30 -12.65
CA LEU A 158 1.11 -2.72 -12.43
C LEU A 158 0.18 -1.70 -13.10
N LYS A 159 -0.76 -2.15 -13.91
CA LYS A 159 -1.76 -1.31 -14.58
C LYS A 159 -3.18 -1.74 -14.26
N ASP A 160 -4.06 -0.74 -14.20
CA ASP A 160 -5.51 -0.89 -13.99
C ASP A 160 -5.83 -1.78 -12.77
N LEU A 161 -5.29 -1.43 -11.61
CA LEU A 161 -5.52 -2.14 -10.35
C LEU A 161 -6.82 -1.66 -9.69
N ASN A 162 -7.73 -2.58 -9.46
CA ASN A 162 -9.00 -2.36 -8.78
C ASN A 162 -9.03 -3.15 -7.47
N ILE A 163 -9.21 -2.46 -6.35
CA ILE A 163 -9.21 -3.09 -5.01
C ILE A 163 -10.58 -2.90 -4.36
N ILE A 164 -11.24 -4.01 -4.03
CA ILE A 164 -12.37 -4.05 -3.11
C ILE A 164 -11.82 -4.45 -1.75
N TYR A 165 -11.83 -3.50 -0.80
CA TYR A 165 -11.36 -3.72 0.56
C TYR A 165 -12.50 -3.97 1.55
N SER A 166 -13.73 -3.58 1.21
CA SER A 166 -14.94 -3.79 2.00
C SER A 166 -16.14 -3.94 1.07
N SER A 167 -17.11 -4.77 1.46
CA SER A 167 -18.35 -5.00 0.70
C SER A 167 -19.25 -3.78 0.58
N LYS A 168 -19.07 -2.78 1.46
CA LYS A 168 -19.87 -1.54 1.51
C LYS A 168 -19.17 -0.34 0.87
N ALA A 169 -17.93 -0.49 0.40
CA ALA A 169 -17.13 0.60 -0.15
C ALA A 169 -17.02 0.52 -1.67
N ALA A 170 -16.96 1.67 -2.33
CA ALA A 170 -16.62 1.74 -3.74
C ALA A 170 -15.20 1.18 -3.98
N PRO A 171 -14.96 0.46 -5.09
CA PRO A 171 -13.62 -0.02 -5.41
C PRO A 171 -12.62 1.13 -5.53
N ILE A 172 -11.40 0.91 -5.06
CA ILE A 172 -10.28 1.83 -5.28
C ILE A 172 -9.66 1.48 -6.62
N HIS A 173 -9.69 2.43 -7.56
CA HIS A 173 -9.03 2.31 -8.84
C HIS A 173 -7.65 2.98 -8.80
N ILE A 174 -6.62 2.25 -9.24
CA ILE A 174 -5.25 2.71 -9.41
C ILE A 174 -4.83 2.45 -10.85
N GLY A 175 -4.68 3.52 -11.64
CA GLY A 175 -4.33 3.40 -13.06
C GLY A 175 -2.97 2.74 -13.27
N THR A 176 -1.93 3.19 -12.58
CA THR A 176 -0.57 2.61 -12.69
C THR A 176 0.20 2.65 -11.37
N ILE A 177 1.00 1.62 -11.11
CA ILE A 177 2.05 1.57 -10.08
C ILE A 177 3.32 1.04 -10.75
N LYS A 178 4.39 1.84 -10.72
CA LYS A 178 5.71 1.45 -11.23
C LYS A 178 6.70 1.40 -10.08
N ILE A 179 7.48 0.34 -9.97
CA ILE A 179 8.54 0.14 -8.98
C ILE A 179 9.83 -0.14 -9.74
N ASP A 180 10.80 0.75 -9.65
CA ASP A 180 12.11 0.63 -10.26
C ASP A 180 13.18 0.39 -9.18
N GLN A 181 14.00 -0.65 -9.34
CA GLN A 181 15.19 -0.86 -8.53
C GLN A 181 16.33 0.00 -9.09
N LEU A 182 16.71 1.06 -8.37
CA LEU A 182 17.75 1.99 -8.78
C LEU A 182 19.17 1.48 -8.47
N SER A 183 19.32 0.69 -7.41
CA SER A 183 20.60 0.11 -7.01
C SER A 183 20.41 -1.25 -6.34
N SER A 184 21.14 -2.26 -6.82
CA SER A 184 21.20 -3.59 -6.22
C SER A 184 21.92 -3.59 -4.88
N ASP A 185 22.98 -2.79 -4.77
CA ASP A 185 23.92 -2.86 -3.66
C ASP A 185 23.36 -2.12 -2.44
N ASN A 186 22.67 -1.01 -2.67
CA ASN A 186 22.03 -0.19 -1.62
C ASN A 186 20.53 -0.44 -1.49
N ARG A 187 20.00 -1.48 -2.16
CA ARG A 187 18.57 -1.85 -2.21
C ARG A 187 17.67 -0.63 -2.27
N GLN A 188 17.90 0.20 -3.28
CA GLN A 188 17.17 1.44 -3.48
C GLN A 188 16.06 1.23 -4.50
N PHE A 189 14.84 1.65 -4.15
CA PHE A 189 13.64 1.52 -4.98
C PHE A 189 12.97 2.86 -5.16
N GLN A 190 12.51 3.12 -6.38
CA GLN A 190 11.64 4.23 -6.70
C GLN A 190 10.25 3.69 -7.04
N ILE A 191 9.23 4.20 -6.39
CA ILE A 191 7.84 3.85 -6.62
C ILE A 191 7.16 5.09 -7.22
N ALA A 192 6.42 4.92 -8.30
CA ALA A 192 5.55 5.94 -8.88
C ALA A 192 4.13 5.38 -8.99
N VAL A 193 3.15 6.18 -8.62
CA VAL A 193 1.72 5.85 -8.69
C VAL A 193 1.02 6.95 -9.48
N ASN A 194 0.17 6.58 -10.43
CA ASN A 194 -0.67 7.53 -11.14
C ASN A 194 -2.08 6.96 -11.26
N SER A 195 -3.07 7.73 -10.83
CA SER A 195 -4.48 7.35 -10.88
C SER A 195 -5.39 8.57 -10.99
N ALA A 196 -6.69 8.34 -11.11
CA ALA A 196 -7.73 9.33 -10.92
C ALA A 196 -8.63 8.92 -9.75
N TYR A 197 -9.00 9.86 -8.90
CA TYR A 197 -9.98 9.68 -7.83
C TYR A 197 -11.03 10.78 -7.91
N LYS A 198 -12.31 10.43 -8.11
CA LYS A 198 -13.42 11.38 -8.34
C LYS A 198 -13.05 12.44 -9.39
N ASP A 199 -12.58 11.99 -10.55
CA ASP A 199 -12.14 12.81 -11.69
C ASP A 199 -10.95 13.75 -11.42
N GLN A 200 -10.29 13.61 -10.27
CA GLN A 200 -9.08 14.34 -9.94
C GLN A 200 -7.85 13.47 -10.13
N LEU A 201 -6.85 13.99 -10.85
CA LEU A 201 -5.57 13.33 -11.02
C LEU A 201 -4.87 13.19 -9.65
N MET A 202 -4.45 11.97 -9.35
CA MET A 202 -3.69 11.60 -8.16
C MET A 202 -2.34 11.03 -8.60
N GLN A 203 -1.26 11.64 -8.12
CA GLN A 203 0.11 11.23 -8.42
C GLN A 203 0.87 11.00 -7.12
N GLY A 204 1.49 9.83 -7.00
CA GLY A 204 2.36 9.47 -5.89
C GLY A 204 3.76 9.16 -6.38
N SER A 205 4.77 9.50 -5.59
CA SER A 205 6.13 9.04 -5.78
C SER A 205 6.76 8.73 -4.44
N ALA A 206 7.49 7.63 -4.32
CA ALA A 206 8.26 7.30 -3.13
C ALA A 206 9.65 6.79 -3.50
N THR A 207 10.64 7.11 -2.69
CA THR A 207 11.96 6.48 -2.73
C THR A 207 12.17 5.74 -1.42
N LEU A 208 12.59 4.49 -1.52
CA LEU A 208 12.95 3.63 -0.40
C LEU A 208 14.43 3.27 -0.53
N ARG A 209 15.19 3.38 0.55
CA ARG A 209 16.59 2.94 0.59
C ARG A 209 16.82 2.08 1.82
N PHE A 210 17.40 0.90 1.62
CA PHE A 210 17.77 -0.03 2.69
C PHE A 210 19.28 -0.28 2.66
N GLU A 211 19.99 0.34 3.59
CA GLU A 211 21.43 0.10 3.79
C GLU A 211 21.63 -0.50 5.19
N LYS A 212 22.73 -1.21 5.46
CA LYS A 212 22.94 -1.94 6.73
C LYS A 212 22.67 -1.06 7.97
N GLY A 213 21.52 -1.27 8.62
CA GLY A 213 21.10 -0.49 9.81
C GLY A 213 20.53 0.90 9.52
N LEU A 214 20.24 1.21 8.26
CA LEU A 214 19.63 2.45 7.79
C LEU A 214 18.43 2.18 6.87
N PHE A 215 17.34 2.89 7.13
CA PHE A 215 16.17 2.91 6.26
C PHE A 215 15.81 4.36 5.97
N ASP A 216 15.72 4.74 4.70
CA ASP A 216 15.19 6.04 4.30
C ASP A 216 13.94 5.87 3.44
N PHE A 217 12.97 6.73 3.70
CA PHE A 217 11.75 6.88 2.95
C PHE A 217 11.55 8.36 2.60
N ALA A 218 11.31 8.65 1.34
CA ALA A 218 10.90 9.96 0.87
C ALA A 218 9.71 9.79 -0.06
N GLY A 219 8.51 10.18 0.39
CA GLY A 219 7.25 10.06 -0.29
C GLY A 219 6.64 11.42 -0.60
N LYS A 220 5.96 11.53 -1.74
CA LYS A 220 5.11 12.66 -2.14
C LYS A 220 3.82 12.13 -2.74
N LEU A 221 2.70 12.67 -2.32
CA LEU A 221 1.39 12.47 -2.91
C LEU A 221 0.84 13.82 -3.35
N THR A 222 0.22 13.88 -4.51
CA THR A 222 -0.45 15.06 -5.05
C THR A 222 -1.82 14.68 -5.55
N ILE A 223 -2.85 15.42 -5.16
CA ILE A 223 -4.23 15.24 -5.62
C ILE A 223 -4.87 16.60 -5.83
N ALA A 224 -5.35 16.85 -7.05
CA ALA A 224 -5.98 18.13 -7.41
C ALA A 224 -5.16 19.39 -7.02
N ASN A 225 -3.83 19.35 -7.16
CA ASN A 225 -2.87 20.40 -6.73
C ASN A 225 -2.67 20.57 -5.21
N ASN A 226 -3.28 19.72 -4.39
CA ASN A 226 -2.94 19.56 -2.97
C ASN A 226 -1.81 18.55 -2.84
N GLN A 227 -0.90 18.74 -1.90
CA GLN A 227 0.28 17.88 -1.76
C GLN A 227 0.50 17.45 -0.31
N ILE A 228 1.00 16.22 -0.15
CA ILE A 228 1.51 15.68 1.11
C ILE A 228 2.90 15.11 0.81
N VAL A 229 3.88 15.46 1.63
CA VAL A 229 5.27 14.99 1.55
C VAL A 229 5.61 14.35 2.88
N VAL A 230 6.23 13.18 2.84
CA VAL A 230 6.66 12.43 4.01
C VAL A 230 8.11 12.04 3.81
N ASN A 231 8.97 12.48 4.72
CA ASN A 231 10.35 12.03 4.77
C ASN A 231 10.56 11.29 6.10
N SER A 232 11.26 10.17 6.06
CA SER A 232 11.58 9.39 7.26
C SER A 232 12.92 8.73 7.09
N GLN A 233 13.71 8.75 8.15
CA GLN A 233 15.01 8.13 8.25
C GLN A 233 15.09 7.39 9.56
N TYR A 234 15.38 6.10 9.49
CA TYR A 234 15.74 5.29 10.64
C TYR A 234 17.23 4.99 10.56
N LYS A 235 18.00 5.45 11.56
CA LYS A 235 19.45 5.27 11.64
C LYS A 235 19.86 5.10 13.09
N GLN A 236 20.72 4.12 13.37
CA GLN A 236 21.26 3.88 14.72
C GLN A 236 20.15 3.78 15.79
N GLN A 237 19.10 3.01 15.50
CA GLN A 237 17.93 2.81 16.37
C GLN A 237 17.04 4.04 16.62
N ASN A 238 17.31 5.16 15.94
CA ASN A 238 16.51 6.36 16.02
C ASN A 238 15.74 6.59 14.71
N LEU A 239 14.46 6.89 14.83
CA LEU A 239 13.55 7.32 13.78
C LEU A 239 13.48 8.85 13.79
N ASN A 240 13.76 9.47 12.66
CA ASN A 240 13.52 10.89 12.41
C ASN A 240 12.66 11.02 11.17
N GLY A 241 11.48 11.61 11.31
CA GLY A 241 10.55 11.82 10.21
C GLY A 241 9.99 13.23 10.21
N GLN A 242 9.48 13.62 9.05
CA GLN A 242 8.78 14.86 8.82
C GLN A 242 7.65 14.60 7.85
N ILE A 243 6.47 15.06 8.22
CA ILE A 243 5.28 15.05 7.36
C ILE A 243 4.92 16.51 7.11
N LYS A 244 4.71 16.87 5.85
CA LYS A 244 4.28 18.20 5.41
C LYS A 244 3.11 18.04 4.47
N GLY A 245 2.15 18.95 4.52
CA GLY A 245 1.16 19.07 3.47
C GLY A 245 0.77 20.50 3.20
N ALA A 246 0.39 20.75 1.95
CA ALA A 246 -0.10 22.04 1.49
C ALA A 246 -1.38 21.83 0.68
N PHE A 247 -2.43 22.53 1.07
CA PHE A 247 -3.76 22.42 0.50
C PHE A 247 -4.03 23.63 -0.41
N ASN A 248 -3.41 23.63 -1.58
CA ASN A 248 -3.49 24.75 -2.52
C ASN A 248 -4.84 24.84 -3.26
N ASN A 249 -5.65 23.78 -3.22
CA ASN A 249 -6.97 23.72 -3.84
C ASN A 249 -7.93 22.91 -2.95
N PRO A 250 -8.33 23.45 -1.80
CA PRO A 250 -9.15 22.74 -0.82
C PRO A 250 -10.56 22.44 -1.35
N LYS A 251 -11.08 23.23 -2.30
CA LYS A 251 -12.38 23.00 -2.94
C LYS A 251 -12.44 21.65 -3.66
N ALA A 252 -11.36 21.24 -4.31
CA ALA A 252 -11.32 19.94 -4.96
C ALA A 252 -11.29 18.77 -3.95
N LEU A 253 -10.87 19.01 -2.71
CA LEU A 253 -10.89 18.01 -1.66
C LEU A 253 -12.25 17.88 -0.98
N GLU A 254 -13.08 18.93 -0.99
CA GLU A 254 -14.39 18.91 -0.34
C GLU A 254 -15.27 17.73 -0.82
N SER A 255 -15.31 17.49 -2.13
CA SER A 255 -16.02 16.34 -2.71
C SER A 255 -15.36 15.00 -2.39
N ILE A 256 -14.07 14.99 -2.03
CA ILE A 256 -13.26 13.81 -1.76
C ILE A 256 -13.39 13.38 -0.30
N VAL A 257 -13.14 14.31 0.63
CA VAL A 257 -13.08 14.07 2.08
C VAL A 257 -14.37 14.43 2.82
N GLY A 258 -15.33 15.12 2.19
CA GLY A 258 -16.59 15.51 2.83
C GLY A 258 -16.44 16.59 3.91
N ILE A 259 -15.31 17.29 3.94
CA ILE A 259 -15.05 18.43 4.84
C ILE A 259 -15.09 19.69 3.99
N SER A 260 -15.84 20.71 4.43
CA SER A 260 -15.96 21.96 3.68
C SER A 260 -14.61 22.62 3.49
N ALA A 261 -14.37 23.23 2.32
CA ALA A 261 -13.09 23.83 1.99
C ALA A 261 -12.63 24.91 3.00
N GLN A 262 -13.56 25.57 3.67
CA GLN A 262 -13.29 26.59 4.70
C GLN A 262 -12.79 26.01 6.03
N LYS A 263 -13.03 24.72 6.28
CA LYS A 263 -12.57 23.99 7.48
C LYS A 263 -11.27 23.24 7.22
N LEU A 264 -10.75 23.24 5.99
CA LEU A 264 -9.46 22.65 5.66
C LEU A 264 -8.33 23.65 5.97
N PRO A 265 -7.21 23.18 6.56
CA PRO A 265 -6.05 24.03 6.76
C PRO A 265 -5.38 24.37 5.43
N ALA A 266 -4.57 25.42 5.39
CA ALA A 266 -3.76 25.79 4.24
C ALA A 266 -2.49 24.93 4.15
N GLN A 267 -1.88 24.64 5.30
CA GLN A 267 -0.68 23.80 5.40
C GLN A 267 -0.63 23.10 6.75
N PHE A 268 0.08 21.98 6.81
CA PHE A 268 0.45 21.34 8.05
C PHE A 268 1.87 20.80 8.00
N GLU A 269 2.51 20.74 9.16
CA GLU A 269 3.81 20.14 9.34
C GLU A 269 3.83 19.38 10.68
N ALA A 270 4.44 18.20 10.68
CA ALA A 270 4.68 17.41 11.88
C ALA A 270 6.07 16.81 11.82
N ILE A 271 6.82 16.91 12.92
CA ILE A 271 8.12 16.25 13.08
C ILE A 271 7.94 15.04 13.99
N LEU A 272 8.44 13.90 13.53
CA LEU A 272 8.42 12.61 14.22
C LEU A 272 9.84 12.29 14.68
N GLN A 273 10.03 12.02 15.96
CA GLN A 273 11.29 11.57 16.52
C GLN A 273 11.04 10.41 17.45
N GLY A 274 11.75 9.30 17.29
CA GLY A 274 11.52 8.15 18.15
C GLY A 274 12.71 7.22 18.23
N ASN A 275 12.66 6.35 19.22
CA ASN A 275 13.59 5.24 19.41
C ASN A 275 12.78 4.00 19.80
N SER A 276 13.45 2.95 20.29
CA SER A 276 12.80 1.70 20.66
C SER A 276 11.82 1.79 21.84
N GLN A 277 11.83 2.88 22.62
CA GLN A 277 11.03 3.01 23.86
C GLN A 277 10.01 4.15 23.80
N GLN A 278 10.32 5.20 23.04
CA GLN A 278 9.55 6.43 23.00
C GLN A 278 9.38 6.93 21.55
N LEU A 279 8.21 7.47 21.26
CA LEU A 279 7.91 8.18 20.02
C LEU A 279 7.33 9.56 20.37
N THR A 280 7.95 10.61 19.87
CA THR A 280 7.52 12.00 20.02
C THR A 280 7.10 12.54 18.66
N ILE A 281 5.95 13.21 18.62
CA ILE A 281 5.46 13.95 17.47
C ILE A 281 5.41 15.42 17.89
N ALA A 282 6.51 16.15 17.67
CA ALA A 282 6.62 17.54 18.07
C ALA A 282 7.70 18.26 17.25
N PRO A 283 7.46 19.52 16.83
CA PRO A 283 6.15 20.20 16.84
C PRO A 283 5.22 19.65 15.76
N ILE A 284 3.91 19.74 16.01
CA ILE A 284 2.86 19.72 14.99
C ILE A 284 2.35 21.15 14.84
N GLN A 285 2.27 21.62 13.60
CA GLN A 285 1.75 22.93 13.26
C GLN A 285 0.73 22.78 12.13
N VAL A 286 -0.48 23.28 12.36
CA VAL A 286 -1.55 23.28 11.36
C VAL A 286 -1.99 24.72 11.15
N GLN A 287 -1.73 25.25 9.97
CA GLN A 287 -2.01 26.64 9.62
C GLN A 287 -3.40 26.75 8.98
N TYR A 288 -4.21 27.63 9.54
CA TYR A 288 -5.45 28.12 8.95
C TYR A 288 -5.30 29.59 8.59
N THR A 289 -6.29 30.14 7.88
CA THR A 289 -6.36 31.57 7.58
C THR A 289 -6.52 32.43 8.83
N THR A 290 -7.20 31.92 9.85
CA THR A 290 -7.55 32.63 11.11
C THR A 290 -6.62 32.33 12.27
N GLY A 291 -5.64 31.44 12.10
CA GLY A 291 -4.72 31.09 13.18
C GLY A 291 -3.90 29.83 12.93
N VAL A 292 -3.10 29.46 13.92
CA VAL A 292 -2.27 28.25 13.90
C VAL A 292 -2.64 27.36 15.07
N VAL A 293 -2.92 26.08 14.79
CA VAL A 293 -2.98 25.06 15.83
C VAL A 293 -1.58 24.51 16.03
N GLN A 294 -1.11 24.50 17.27
CA GLN A 294 0.13 23.84 17.64
C GLN A 294 -0.20 22.61 18.47
N ALA A 295 0.51 21.51 18.25
CA ALA A 295 0.34 20.33 19.07
C ALA A 295 1.66 19.58 19.27
N ASP A 296 1.71 18.82 20.34
CA ASP A 296 2.76 17.85 20.61
C ASP A 296 2.14 16.59 21.18
N PHE A 297 2.67 15.44 20.78
CA PHE A 297 2.30 14.15 21.33
C PHE A 297 3.54 13.38 21.76
N ASN A 298 3.47 12.74 22.92
CA ASN A 298 4.49 11.87 23.45
C ASN A 298 3.90 10.50 23.77
N LEU A 299 4.37 9.50 23.04
CA LEU A 299 3.97 8.12 23.16
C LEU A 299 5.09 7.37 23.88
N ASN A 300 4.81 6.95 25.11
CA ASN A 300 5.70 6.08 25.88
C ASN A 300 5.02 4.72 26.02
N THR A 301 5.77 3.65 25.77
CA THR A 301 5.25 2.28 25.88
C THR A 301 4.66 2.02 27.28
N GLY A 302 3.44 1.47 27.32
CA GLY A 302 2.74 1.14 28.57
C GLY A 302 2.12 2.31 29.34
N ARG A 303 2.13 3.54 28.80
CA ARG A 303 1.46 4.71 29.40
C ARG A 303 0.45 5.33 28.42
N PRO A 304 -0.58 6.05 28.91
CA PRO A 304 -1.43 6.85 28.04
C PRO A 304 -0.58 7.87 27.27
N ILE A 305 -0.90 8.06 25.99
CA ILE A 305 -0.31 9.09 25.14
C ILE A 305 -0.57 10.45 25.81
N GLN A 306 0.47 11.23 26.04
CA GLN A 306 0.32 12.59 26.53
C GLN A 306 0.37 13.52 25.33
N GLY A 307 -0.57 14.45 25.23
CA GLY A 307 -0.51 15.48 24.21
C GLY A 307 -0.95 16.83 24.71
N ASN A 308 -0.40 17.87 24.11
CA ASN A 308 -0.87 19.23 24.28
C ASN A 308 -1.34 19.77 22.93
N ILE A 309 -2.44 20.53 22.93
CA ILE A 309 -2.93 21.27 21.77
C ILE A 309 -3.15 22.71 22.19
N ILE A 310 -2.63 23.64 21.41
CA ILE A 310 -2.85 25.08 21.54
C ILE A 310 -3.65 25.54 20.33
N ILE A 311 -4.81 26.15 20.57
CA ILE A 311 -5.71 26.63 19.52
C ILE A 311 -6.21 28.05 19.83
N PRO A 312 -6.19 28.99 18.87
CA PRO A 312 -6.82 30.29 19.03
C PRO A 312 -8.35 30.19 19.11
N GLU A 313 -8.99 30.97 19.98
CA GLU A 313 -10.45 30.96 20.20
C GLU A 313 -11.22 31.26 18.91
N GLN A 314 -10.78 32.23 18.11
CA GLN A 314 -11.39 32.57 16.81
C GLN A 314 -11.39 31.40 15.82
N LEU A 315 -10.30 30.62 15.78
CA LEU A 315 -10.22 29.44 14.93
C LEU A 315 -11.14 28.33 15.46
N LEU A 316 -11.21 28.16 16.78
CA LEU A 316 -12.12 27.18 17.40
C LEU A 316 -13.58 27.47 17.04
N GLU A 317 -13.99 28.74 17.08
CA GLU A 317 -15.33 29.17 16.66
C GLU A 317 -15.59 28.90 15.17
N GLN A 318 -14.63 29.18 14.30
CA GLN A 318 -14.73 28.87 12.87
C GLN A 318 -14.90 27.37 12.62
N LEU A 319 -14.14 26.51 13.32
CA LEU A 319 -14.25 25.06 13.17
C LEU A 319 -15.59 24.53 13.69
N ALA A 320 -16.13 25.15 14.75
CA ALA A 320 -17.42 24.83 15.34
C ALA A 320 -18.64 25.29 14.52
N ALA A 321 -18.46 26.19 13.55
CA ALA A 321 -19.56 26.72 12.76
C ALA A 321 -20.25 25.64 11.89
N GLY A 322 -21.57 25.76 11.75
CA GLY A 322 -22.42 24.84 10.99
C GLY A 322 -23.14 23.80 11.85
N GLU A 323 -23.71 22.77 11.21
CA GLU A 323 -24.33 21.65 11.92
C GLU A 323 -23.27 20.60 12.32
N PRO A 324 -23.39 19.98 13.51
CA PRO A 324 -22.48 18.92 13.92
C PRO A 324 -22.69 17.66 13.08
N SER A 325 -21.62 16.90 12.92
CA SER A 325 -21.66 15.67 12.13
C SER A 325 -22.35 14.57 12.94
N LYS A 326 -23.39 13.95 12.37
CA LYS A 326 -24.06 12.79 13.01
C LYS A 326 -23.16 11.56 13.11
N ASN A 327 -22.16 11.47 12.22
CA ASN A 327 -21.20 10.37 12.12
C ASN A 327 -19.78 10.92 12.21
N CYS A 328 -18.84 10.07 12.63
CA CYS A 328 -17.42 10.43 12.62
C CYS A 328 -16.97 10.89 11.23
N LEU A 329 -16.35 12.07 11.17
CA LEU A 329 -15.81 12.68 9.95
C LEU A 329 -14.59 11.93 9.38
N LEU A 330 -13.98 11.05 10.17
CA LEU A 330 -12.81 10.30 9.73
C LEU A 330 -13.21 9.13 8.82
N PRO A 331 -12.41 8.84 7.77
CA PRO A 331 -12.60 7.64 6.97
C PRO A 331 -12.55 6.39 7.85
N PHE A 332 -13.31 5.35 7.50
CA PHE A 332 -13.41 4.10 8.27
C PHE A 332 -12.05 3.56 8.76
N ILE A 333 -11.03 3.54 7.89
CA ILE A 333 -9.69 3.05 8.26
C ILE A 333 -9.07 3.90 9.38
N ALA A 334 -9.20 5.22 9.32
CA ALA A 334 -8.70 6.10 10.38
C ALA A 334 -9.49 5.90 11.68
N THR A 335 -10.80 5.69 11.60
CA THR A 335 -11.66 5.39 12.75
C THR A 335 -11.25 4.09 13.44
N GLU A 336 -10.88 3.05 12.68
CA GLU A 336 -10.37 1.78 13.24
C GLU A 336 -8.98 1.92 13.88
N ILE A 337 -8.12 2.82 13.37
CA ILE A 337 -6.81 3.09 13.98
C ILE A 337 -6.95 3.81 15.31
N ILE A 338 -7.91 4.73 15.44
CA ILE A 338 -8.10 5.49 16.68
C ILE A 338 -8.85 4.70 17.75
N LYS A 339 -9.60 3.67 17.37
CA LYS A 339 -10.22 2.71 18.28
C LYS A 339 -9.17 2.05 19.16
N GLY A 340 -9.32 2.18 20.48
CA GLY A 340 -8.38 1.62 21.46
C GLY A 340 -7.20 2.52 21.84
N ILE A 341 -7.13 3.75 21.31
CA ILE A 341 -6.15 4.73 21.79
C ILE A 341 -6.45 5.07 23.26
N ASN A 342 -5.39 5.13 24.06
CA ASN A 342 -5.41 5.67 25.42
C ASN A 342 -4.59 6.96 25.44
N MET A 343 -5.24 8.11 25.64
CA MET A 343 -4.64 9.44 25.50
C MET A 343 -5.19 10.42 26.55
N ASN A 344 -4.29 11.22 27.11
CA ASN A 344 -4.61 12.44 27.85
C ASN A 344 -4.16 13.64 27.02
N LEU A 345 -5.11 14.47 26.65
CA LEU A 345 -4.90 15.60 25.77
C LEU A 345 -5.25 16.89 26.51
N GLN A 346 -4.24 17.71 26.81
CA GLN A 346 -4.44 19.04 27.36
C GLN A 346 -4.66 20.03 26.22
N MET A 347 -5.88 20.56 26.11
CA MET A 347 -6.20 21.64 25.18
C MET A 347 -6.05 22.99 25.89
N ILE A 348 -5.39 23.93 25.23
CA ILE A 348 -5.17 25.31 25.66
C ILE A 348 -5.79 26.22 24.60
N ILE A 349 -6.85 26.93 24.98
CA ILE A 349 -7.54 27.89 24.12
C ILE A 349 -6.99 29.29 24.41
N VAL A 350 -6.37 29.89 23.41
CA VAL A 350 -5.79 31.22 23.50
C VAL A 350 -6.84 32.25 23.10
N PRO A 351 -7.25 33.17 24.00
CA PRO A 351 -8.28 34.15 23.71
C PRO A 351 -7.78 35.19 22.70
N ALA A 352 -8.72 35.76 21.94
CA ALA A 352 -8.42 36.84 20.99
C ALA A 352 -8.00 38.14 21.69
N ASN A 353 -8.47 38.36 22.93
CA ASN A 353 -8.21 39.54 23.72
C ASN A 353 -7.16 39.25 24.79
N THR A 354 -6.05 40.00 24.79
CA THR A 354 -4.89 39.79 25.68
C THR A 354 -5.20 39.97 27.16
N ASN A 355 -6.37 40.53 27.49
CA ASN A 355 -6.82 40.74 28.87
C ASN A 355 -7.51 39.51 29.49
N GLN A 356 -7.72 38.44 28.72
CA GLN A 356 -8.32 37.20 29.21
C GLN A 356 -7.25 36.11 29.35
N SER A 357 -7.36 35.31 30.42
CA SER A 357 -6.49 34.16 30.63
C SER A 357 -6.85 33.02 29.67
N ALA A 358 -5.83 32.27 29.22
CA ALA A 358 -6.04 31.07 28.41
C ALA A 358 -6.90 30.04 29.16
N LYS A 359 -7.90 29.48 28.48
CA LYS A 359 -8.74 28.40 29.02
C LYS A 359 -8.01 27.08 28.80
N LYS A 360 -8.00 26.20 29.81
CA LYS A 360 -7.41 24.87 29.72
C LYS A 360 -8.50 23.83 29.92
N SER A 361 -8.43 22.74 29.16
CA SER A 361 -9.31 21.59 29.31
C SER A 361 -8.53 20.30 29.12
N LEU A 362 -8.83 19.30 29.93
CA LEU A 362 -8.34 17.95 29.74
C LEU A 362 -9.39 17.12 28.98
N ILE A 363 -8.94 16.52 27.88
CA ILE A 363 -9.69 15.54 27.09
C ILE A 363 -9.04 14.18 27.33
N GLN A 364 -9.81 13.21 27.83
CA GLN A 364 -9.34 11.86 28.08
C GLN A 364 -10.01 10.90 27.11
N ILE A 365 -9.21 10.18 26.33
CA ILE A 365 -9.68 9.14 25.39
C ILE A 365 -9.13 7.82 25.88
N ASN A 366 -9.99 6.81 26.00
CA ASN A 366 -9.60 5.46 26.37
C ASN A 366 -10.46 4.43 25.62
N PRO A 367 -10.19 3.13 25.75
CA PRO A 367 -10.99 2.11 25.07
C PRO A 367 -12.48 2.10 25.43
N ALA A 368 -12.89 2.68 26.57
CA ALA A 368 -14.28 2.79 26.96
C ALA A 368 -15.00 4.02 26.35
N GLY A 369 -14.24 4.99 25.81
CA GLY A 369 -14.79 6.16 25.13
C GLY A 369 -13.99 7.43 25.37
N ILE A 370 -14.67 8.56 25.27
CA ILE A 370 -14.10 9.89 25.49
C ILE A 370 -14.77 10.58 26.69
N ASN A 371 -13.96 11.23 27.52
CA ASN A 371 -14.40 12.10 28.59
C ASN A 371 -13.91 13.53 28.31
N LEU A 372 -14.83 14.49 28.40
CA LEU A 372 -14.60 15.89 28.11
C LEU A 372 -14.95 16.70 29.37
N GLU A 373 -14.04 17.56 29.82
CA GLU A 373 -14.38 18.52 30.87
C GLU A 373 -15.46 19.49 30.35
N ASN A 374 -16.58 19.57 31.07
CA ASN A 374 -17.75 20.34 30.65
C ASN A 374 -17.45 21.84 30.47
N GLY A 375 -17.98 22.42 29.37
CA GLY A 375 -18.10 23.87 29.20
C GLY A 375 -16.92 24.59 28.53
N VAL A 376 -15.88 23.88 28.07
CA VAL A 376 -14.72 24.50 27.42
C VAL A 376 -14.77 24.43 25.88
N LEU A 377 -15.31 23.35 25.32
CA LEU A 377 -15.49 23.19 23.87
C LEU A 377 -16.87 23.68 23.42
N PRO A 378 -16.99 24.31 22.23
CA PRO A 378 -18.27 24.55 21.58
C PRO A 378 -19.07 23.24 21.40
N ALA A 379 -20.39 23.29 21.58
CA ALA A 379 -21.27 22.12 21.57
C ALA A 379 -21.14 21.28 20.29
N ASN A 380 -20.99 21.93 19.12
CA ASN A 380 -20.84 21.24 17.85
C ASN A 380 -19.53 20.43 17.76
N LEU A 381 -18.42 21.02 18.21
CA LEU A 381 -17.13 20.30 18.26
C LEU A 381 -17.16 19.18 19.28
N GLN A 382 -17.79 19.40 20.44
CA GLN A 382 -18.00 18.34 21.42
C GLN A 382 -18.74 17.15 20.81
N GLN A 383 -19.79 17.39 20.02
CA GLN A 383 -20.49 16.32 19.30
C GLN A 383 -19.62 15.65 18.24
N ASP A 384 -18.81 16.39 17.47
CA ASP A 384 -17.89 15.81 16.49
C ASP A 384 -16.87 14.87 17.18
N PHE A 385 -16.29 15.28 18.32
CA PHE A 385 -15.39 14.44 19.12
C PHE A 385 -16.11 13.18 19.66
N LEU A 386 -17.32 13.35 20.21
CA LEU A 386 -18.13 12.22 20.68
C LEU A 386 -18.44 11.23 19.56
N SER A 387 -18.78 11.72 18.36
CA SER A 387 -19.10 10.87 17.20
C SER A 387 -17.92 9.99 16.75
N CYS A 388 -16.68 10.40 16.99
CA CYS A 388 -15.47 9.68 16.60
C CYS A 388 -14.89 8.78 17.70
N PHE A 389 -15.01 9.16 18.98
CA PHE A 389 -14.33 8.48 20.08
C PHE A 389 -15.27 7.82 21.08
N ASN A 390 -16.57 8.07 21.03
CA ASN A 390 -17.53 7.35 21.85
C ASN A 390 -18.02 6.09 21.11
N TYR A 391 -17.30 4.99 21.32
CA TYR A 391 -17.56 3.71 20.65
C TYR A 391 -18.89 3.08 21.04
N GLN A 392 -19.53 3.53 22.14
CA GLN A 392 -20.85 3.07 22.56
C GLN A 392 -22.00 3.67 21.73
N LEU A 393 -21.75 4.76 20.99
CA LEU A 393 -22.76 5.38 20.10
C LEU A 393 -22.88 4.66 18.74
N GLN A 394 -21.94 3.77 18.40
CA GLN A 394 -22.11 2.86 17.28
C GLN A 394 -22.96 1.68 17.75
N GLU A 395 -24.28 1.80 17.68
CA GLU A 395 -25.11 0.60 17.54
C GLU A 395 -24.62 -0.13 16.29
N ASP A 396 -24.01 -1.30 16.49
CA ASP A 396 -23.75 -2.25 15.43
C ASP A 396 -25.06 -2.48 14.67
N ILE A 397 -25.14 -1.92 13.45
CA ILE A 397 -26.11 -2.36 12.45
C ILE A 397 -25.65 -3.75 11.97
N THR A 398 -25.70 -4.73 12.88
CA THR A 398 -25.80 -6.15 12.58
C THR A 398 -27.27 -6.46 12.24
N ASN A 399 -27.81 -5.79 11.22
CA ASN A 399 -28.92 -6.36 10.48
C ASN A 399 -28.32 -7.16 9.35
N TYR A 400 -28.21 -8.47 9.57
CA TYR A 400 -28.16 -9.48 8.52
C TYR A 400 -29.47 -9.38 7.73
N GLY A 401 -29.51 -8.43 6.79
CA GLY A 401 -30.51 -8.36 5.74
C GLY A 401 -30.05 -9.23 4.58
N THR A 402 -30.59 -10.44 4.51
CA THR A 402 -30.70 -11.21 3.28
C THR A 402 -31.26 -10.34 2.15
N ILE A 403 -30.43 -10.05 1.15
CA ILE A 403 -30.84 -9.64 -0.20
C ILE A 403 -29.81 -10.35 -1.09
N GLY A 404 -30.15 -11.36 -1.90
CA GLY A 404 -31.31 -11.42 -2.78
C GLY A 404 -30.84 -11.00 -4.17
N TRP A 405 -30.13 -11.93 -4.83
CA TRP A 405 -29.55 -11.92 -6.19
C TRP A 405 -28.17 -11.27 -6.36
#